data_AF-A0A059LJK9-F1
#
_entry.id   AF-A0A059LJK9-F1
#
_cell.length_a   1.000
_cell.length_b   1.000
_cell.length_c   1.000
_cell.angle_alpha   90.00
_cell.angle_beta   90.00
_cell.angle_gamma   90.00
#
_symmetry.space_group_name_H-M   'P 1'
#
loop_
_entity.id
_entity.type
_entity.pdbx_description
1 polymer ?
#
loop_
_entity_poly.entity_id
_entity_poly.type
_entity_poly.pdbx_seq_one_letter_code
_entity_poly.pdbx_strand_id
1 'polypeptide(L)'
;MSPLLTPGASTEASDVALRAIQFKSVTAHNRLRDAVPRLGGAGDTTAFRKSLGTLSQDCRDLAVEFRAALDAHPARSNPTVQKIVRDFQALLRESERLMAAAREREAASLPRDAAA
;
A
#
# COMPACT_ATOMS: atom_id res chain seq x y z
N MET A 1 31.11 33.45 -4.01
CA MET A 1 30.84 32.48 -2.93
C MET A 1 29.88 31.45 -3.48
N SER A 2 30.38 30.30 -3.94
CA SER A 2 29.53 29.23 -4.47
C SER A 2 29.09 28.35 -3.30
N PRO A 3 27.78 28.11 -3.09
CA PRO A 3 27.35 27.21 -2.04
C PRO A 3 27.73 25.79 -2.43
N LEU A 4 28.49 25.13 -1.56
CA LEU A 4 28.69 23.68 -1.58
C LEU A 4 27.31 23.02 -1.45
N LEU A 5 26.77 22.49 -2.56
CA LEU A 5 25.67 21.55 -2.49
C LEU A 5 26.21 20.30 -1.78
N THR A 6 25.86 20.15 -0.51
CA THR A 6 26.19 18.97 0.29
C THR A 6 25.41 17.77 -0.29
N PRO A 7 26.07 16.77 -0.90
CA PRO A 7 25.38 15.62 -1.49
C PRO A 7 24.62 14.74 -0.44
N GLY A 8 24.88 14.95 0.85
CA GLY A 8 24.19 14.26 1.95
C GLY A 8 22.72 14.63 2.10
N ALA A 9 22.37 15.93 1.98
CA ALA A 9 21.02 16.42 2.27
C ALA A 9 19.95 15.87 1.31
N SER A 10 20.32 15.63 0.04
CA SER A 10 19.40 15.05 -0.95
C SER A 10 19.15 13.55 -0.73
N THR A 11 20.12 12.83 -0.16
CA THR A 11 19.96 11.39 0.14
C THR A 11 19.11 11.19 1.39
N GLU A 12 19.35 11.98 2.45
CA GLU A 12 18.56 11.93 3.68
C GLU A 12 17.09 12.27 3.44
N ALA A 13 16.80 13.31 2.64
CA ALA A 13 15.44 13.66 2.28
C ALA A 13 14.74 12.53 1.50
N SER A 14 15.47 11.85 0.61
CA SER A 14 14.97 10.72 -0.17
C SER A 14 14.70 9.48 0.69
N ASP A 15 15.58 9.21 1.68
CA ASP A 15 15.40 8.14 2.66
C ASP A 15 14.17 8.40 3.54
N VAL A 16 13.97 9.64 3.99
CA VAL A 16 12.79 10.04 4.76
C VAL A 16 11.51 9.86 3.95
N ALA A 17 11.50 10.26 2.68
CA ALA A 17 10.35 10.08 1.78
C ALA A 17 10.00 8.59 1.59
N LEU A 18 11.00 7.74 1.31
CA LEU A 18 10.80 6.29 1.18
C LEU A 18 10.22 5.66 2.46
N ARG A 19 10.76 6.02 3.63
CA ARG A 19 10.28 5.51 4.92
C ARG A 19 8.86 6.00 5.22
N ALA A 20 8.52 7.24 4.87
CA ALA A 20 7.17 7.76 5.03
C ALA A 20 6.15 6.99 4.19
N ILE A 21 6.48 6.69 2.93
CA ILE A 21 5.61 5.89 2.04
C ILE A 21 5.50 4.45 2.55
N GLN A 22 6.60 3.86 3.03
CA GLN A 22 6.60 2.54 3.65
C GLN A 22 5.67 2.49 4.88
N PHE A 23 5.74 3.48 5.76
CA PHE A 23 4.88 3.55 6.95
C PHE A 23 3.40 3.71 6.60
N LYS A 24 3.08 4.58 5.64
CA LYS A 24 1.71 4.72 5.11
C LYS A 24 1.19 3.39 4.56
N SER A 25 2.04 2.66 3.83
CA SER A 25 1.66 1.38 3.22
C SER A 25 1.45 0.29 4.25
N VAL A 26 2.28 0.22 5.30
CA VAL A 26 2.05 -0.68 6.45
C VAL A 26 0.72 -0.36 7.13
N THR A 27 0.41 0.93 7.32
CA THR A 27 -0.84 1.36 7.94
C THR A 27 -2.06 0.96 7.11
N ALA A 28 -2.02 1.22 5.79
CA ALA A 28 -3.08 0.85 4.87
C ALA A 28 -3.27 -0.67 4.78
N HIS A 29 -2.17 -1.42 4.73
CA HIS A 29 -2.18 -2.88 4.76
C HIS A 29 -2.82 -3.45 6.02
N ASN A 30 -2.45 -2.95 7.21
CA ASN A 30 -3.04 -3.41 8.47
C ASN A 30 -4.55 -3.14 8.51
N ARG A 31 -4.99 -1.97 8.01
CA ARG A 31 -6.43 -1.67 7.88
C ARG A 31 -7.14 -2.64 6.94
N LEU A 32 -6.54 -2.98 5.79
CA LEU A 32 -7.08 -3.99 4.88
C LEU A 32 -7.16 -5.36 5.56
N ARG A 33 -6.09 -5.78 6.22
CA ARG A 33 -6.01 -7.06 6.94
C ARG A 33 -7.11 -7.19 8.00
N ASP A 34 -7.41 -6.13 8.72
CA ASP A 34 -8.48 -6.13 9.74
C ASP A 34 -9.88 -6.02 9.13
N ALA A 35 -10.00 -5.40 7.95
CA ALA A 35 -11.27 -5.18 7.27
C ALA A 35 -11.75 -6.41 6.47
N VAL A 36 -10.87 -7.09 5.74
CA VAL A 36 -11.19 -8.27 4.91
C VAL A 36 -11.98 -9.36 5.66
N PRO A 37 -11.62 -9.80 6.89
CA PRO A 37 -12.37 -10.84 7.59
C PRO A 37 -13.76 -10.40 8.04
N ARG A 38 -14.06 -9.09 8.06
CA ARG A 38 -15.37 -8.55 8.45
C ARG A 38 -16.38 -8.60 7.30
N LEU A 39 -15.93 -8.82 6.06
CA LEU A 39 -16.80 -9.04 4.90
C LEU A 39 -17.61 -10.34 5.07
N GLY A 40 -18.91 -10.27 4.79
CA GLY A 40 -19.88 -11.34 5.04
C GLY A 40 -20.36 -11.45 6.50
N GLY A 41 -19.90 -10.59 7.41
CA GLY A 41 -20.37 -10.53 8.80
C GLY A 41 -21.50 -9.52 9.01
N ALA A 42 -21.96 -9.37 10.27
CA ALA A 42 -23.04 -8.45 10.64
C ALA A 42 -22.75 -6.95 10.37
N GLY A 43 -21.48 -6.59 10.12
CA GLY A 43 -21.04 -5.23 9.76
C GLY A 43 -20.76 -5.03 8.27
N ASP A 44 -21.04 -6.02 7.42
CA ASP A 44 -20.86 -5.92 5.98
C ASP A 44 -21.96 -5.07 5.36
N THR A 45 -21.65 -3.81 5.10
CA THR A 45 -22.55 -2.83 4.51
C THR A 45 -21.98 -2.31 3.19
N THR A 46 -22.84 -1.78 2.32
CA THR A 46 -22.38 -1.13 1.07
C THR A 46 -21.37 -0.01 1.34
N ALA A 47 -21.52 0.73 2.45
CA ALA A 47 -20.56 1.76 2.87
C ALA A 47 -19.21 1.15 3.26
N PHE A 48 -19.20 0.02 3.97
CA PHE A 48 -17.99 -0.71 4.32
C PHE A 48 -17.27 -1.25 3.08
N ARG A 49 -17.99 -1.87 2.14
CA ARG A 49 -17.43 -2.34 0.86
C ARG A 49 -16.82 -1.20 0.03
N LYS A 50 -17.49 -0.04 -0.03
CA LYS A 50 -16.92 1.17 -0.66
C LYS A 50 -15.63 1.63 0.02
N SER A 51 -15.61 1.68 1.36
CA SER A 51 -14.42 2.04 2.13
C SER A 51 -13.26 1.06 1.89
N LEU A 52 -13.56 -0.24 1.82
CA LEU A 52 -12.57 -1.26 1.48
C LEU A 52 -12.02 -1.05 0.07
N GLY A 53 -12.90 -0.74 -0.90
CA GLY A 53 -12.50 -0.33 -2.26
C GLY A 53 -11.58 0.90 -2.29
N THR A 54 -11.84 1.91 -1.46
CA THR A 54 -10.94 3.06 -1.31
C THR A 54 -9.58 2.67 -0.73
N LEU A 55 -9.55 1.89 0.36
CA LEU A 55 -8.30 1.39 0.95
C LEU A 55 -7.47 0.58 -0.06
N SER A 56 -8.16 -0.15 -0.93
CA SER A 56 -7.54 -0.91 -2.03
C SER A 56 -6.83 0.00 -3.02
N GLN A 57 -7.49 1.10 -3.38
CA GLN A 57 -6.96 2.08 -4.31
C GLN A 57 -5.79 2.83 -3.67
N ASP A 58 -5.91 3.22 -2.40
CA ASP A 58 -4.84 3.85 -1.63
C ASP A 58 -3.57 2.97 -1.62
N CYS A 59 -3.70 1.65 -1.43
CA CYS A 59 -2.56 0.74 -1.51
C CYS A 59 -1.89 0.71 -2.89
N ARG A 60 -2.65 0.83 -3.98
CA ARG A 60 -2.09 0.89 -5.34
C ARG A 60 -1.41 2.22 -5.59
N ASP A 61 -2.01 3.31 -5.16
CA ASP A 61 -1.46 4.65 -5.33
C ASP A 61 -0.13 4.78 -4.55
N LEU A 62 -0.09 4.25 -3.32
CA LEU A 62 1.14 4.16 -2.53
C LEU A 62 2.23 3.30 -3.19
N ALA A 63 1.85 2.25 -3.92
CA ALA A 63 2.80 1.44 -4.69
C ALA A 63 3.44 2.24 -5.84
N VAL A 64 2.64 3.06 -6.52
CA VAL A 64 3.11 3.96 -7.58
C VAL A 64 4.01 5.05 -6.99
N GLU A 65 3.59 5.68 -5.89
CA GLU A 65 4.40 6.67 -5.16
C GLU A 65 5.74 6.08 -4.72
N PHE A 66 5.74 4.87 -4.16
CA PHE A 66 6.97 4.20 -3.73
C PHE A 66 7.91 3.93 -4.90
N ARG A 67 7.38 3.48 -6.04
CA ARG A 67 8.18 3.27 -7.26
C ARG A 67 8.80 4.58 -7.73
N ALA A 68 8.02 5.65 -7.82
CA ALA A 68 8.50 6.96 -8.24
C ALA A 68 9.59 7.50 -7.30
N ALA A 69 9.39 7.36 -5.98
CA ALA A 69 10.38 7.76 -4.98
C ALA A 69 11.67 6.92 -5.05
N LEU A 70 11.54 5.62 -5.34
CA LEU A 70 12.68 4.72 -5.51
C LEU A 70 13.49 5.05 -6.78
N ASP A 71 12.81 5.35 -7.88
CA ASP A 71 13.47 5.70 -9.15
C ASP A 71 14.20 7.04 -9.06
N ALA A 72 13.67 7.98 -8.27
CA ALA A 72 14.33 9.24 -7.95
C ALA A 72 15.45 9.10 -6.88
N HIS A 73 15.60 7.93 -6.24
CA HIS A 73 16.52 7.78 -5.11
C HIS A 73 17.99 7.71 -5.58
N PRO A 74 18.86 8.65 -5.15
CA PRO A 74 20.25 8.71 -5.62
C PRO A 74 21.07 7.47 -5.21
N ALA A 75 20.67 6.81 -4.12
CA ALA A 75 21.30 5.60 -3.61
C ALA A 75 20.43 4.34 -3.75
N ARG A 76 19.65 4.20 -4.85
CA ARG A 76 18.71 3.07 -5.03
C ARG A 76 19.35 1.68 -4.92
N SER A 77 20.64 1.54 -5.23
CA SER A 77 21.39 0.28 -5.15
C SER A 77 21.98 0.00 -3.76
N ASN A 78 21.80 0.91 -2.80
CA ASN A 78 22.27 0.73 -1.44
C ASN A 78 21.58 -0.49 -0.78
N PRO A 79 22.31 -1.38 -0.08
CA PRO A 79 21.73 -2.54 0.60
C PRO A 79 20.56 -2.22 1.54
N THR A 80 20.60 -1.06 2.20
CA THR A 80 19.53 -0.60 3.09
C THR A 80 18.26 -0.25 2.30
N VAL A 81 18.40 0.49 1.21
CA VAL A 81 17.27 0.81 0.31
C VAL A 81 16.72 -0.46 -0.32
N GLN A 82 17.59 -1.37 -0.78
CA GLN A 82 17.18 -2.67 -1.31
C GLN A 82 16.42 -3.53 -0.29
N LYS A 83 16.76 -3.46 1.00
CA LYS A 83 15.96 -4.08 2.06
C LYS A 83 14.56 -3.47 2.14
N ILE A 84 14.45 -2.13 2.18
CA ILE A 84 13.15 -1.44 2.19
C ILE A 84 12.31 -1.83 0.98
N VAL A 85 12.91 -1.91 -0.21
CA VAL A 85 12.23 -2.35 -1.44
C VAL A 85 11.70 -3.78 -1.32
N ARG A 86 12.50 -4.72 -0.80
CA ARG A 86 12.05 -6.11 -0.58
C ARG A 86 10.91 -6.19 0.42
N ASP A 87 11.03 -5.50 1.54
CA ASP A 87 10.00 -5.47 2.59
C ASP A 87 8.69 -4.88 2.03
N PHE A 88 8.80 -3.81 1.24
CA PHE A 88 7.67 -3.19 0.56
C PHE A 88 7.01 -4.12 -0.46
N GLN A 89 7.79 -4.82 -1.29
CA GLN A 89 7.28 -5.78 -2.26
C GLN A 89 6.56 -6.96 -1.58
N ALA A 90 7.07 -7.45 -0.45
CA ALA A 90 6.41 -8.49 0.33
C ALA A 90 5.04 -8.00 0.84
N LEU A 91 4.99 -6.77 1.35
CA LEU A 91 3.76 -6.14 1.83
C LEU A 91 2.74 -5.92 0.71
N LEU A 92 3.18 -5.52 -0.48
CA LEU A 92 2.30 -5.37 -1.65
C LEU A 92 1.68 -6.70 -2.06
N ARG A 93 2.48 -7.77 -2.18
CA ARG A 93 1.98 -9.11 -2.53
C ARG A 93 0.95 -9.61 -1.52
N GLU A 94 1.18 -9.36 -0.24
CA GLU A 94 0.22 -9.74 0.79
C GLU A 94 -1.06 -8.90 0.72
N SER A 95 -0.93 -7.60 0.45
CA SER A 95 -2.09 -6.73 0.21
C SER A 95 -2.91 -7.18 -1.00
N GLU A 96 -2.26 -7.56 -2.11
CA GLU A 96 -2.92 -8.11 -3.30
C GLU A 96 -3.68 -9.42 -3.00
N ARG A 97 -3.11 -10.29 -2.17
CA ARG A 97 -3.79 -11.53 -1.71
C ARG A 97 -5.00 -11.23 -0.86
N LEU A 98 -4.89 -10.31 0.11
CA LEU A 98 -6.01 -9.86 0.92
C LEU A 98 -7.12 -9.25 0.06
N MET A 99 -6.74 -8.49 -0.96
CA MET A 99 -7.65 -7.90 -1.93
C MET A 99 -8.38 -8.94 -2.78
N ALA A 100 -7.68 -9.99 -3.22
CA ALA A 100 -8.32 -11.11 -3.90
C ALA A 100 -9.32 -11.83 -2.98
N ALA A 101 -8.91 -12.12 -1.75
CA ALA A 101 -9.79 -12.74 -0.74
C ALA A 101 -11.01 -11.87 -0.40
N ALA A 102 -10.85 -10.54 -0.35
CA ALA A 102 -11.96 -9.61 -0.16
C ALA A 102 -12.98 -9.70 -1.31
N ARG A 103 -12.51 -9.71 -2.56
CA ARG A 103 -13.38 -9.85 -3.74
C ARG A 103 -14.14 -11.18 -3.74
N GLU A 104 -13.47 -12.27 -3.38
CA GLU A 104 -14.11 -13.58 -3.25
C GLU A 104 -15.21 -13.58 -2.19
N ARG A 105 -14.95 -12.95 -1.03
CA ARG A 105 -15.92 -12.81 0.06
C ARG A 105 -17.10 -11.91 -0.31
N GLU A 106 -16.84 -10.80 -1.00
CA GLU A 106 -17.88 -9.91 -1.52
C GLU A 106 -18.76 -10.65 -2.53
N ALA A 107 -18.17 -11.43 -3.45
CA ALA A 107 -18.90 -12.24 -4.41
C ALA A 107 -19.73 -13.36 -3.76
N ALA A 108 -19.22 -13.97 -2.69
CA ALA A 108 -19.93 -14.99 -1.92
C ALA A 108 -21.06 -14.42 -1.03
N SER A 109 -20.94 -13.16 -0.63
CA SER A 109 -21.88 -12.46 0.28
C SER A 109 -22.87 -11.55 -0.45
N LEU A 110 -22.76 -11.40 -1.77
CA LEU A 110 -23.85 -10.90 -2.60
C LEU A 110 -24.94 -11.98 -2.65
N PRO A 111 -26.23 -11.66 -2.47
CA PRO A 111 -27.27 -12.59 -2.87
C PRO A 111 -27.04 -12.89 -4.35
N ARG A 112 -26.72 -14.16 -4.66
CA ARG A 112 -26.94 -14.69 -6.02
C ARG A 112 -28.44 -14.47 -6.27
N ASP A 113 -28.75 -13.65 -7.26
CA ASP A 113 -30.08 -13.18 -7.64
C ASP A 113 -30.63 -11.94 -6.93
N ALA A 114 -30.30 -10.78 -7.50
CA ALA A 114 -31.34 -9.90 -8.00
C ALA A 114 -31.17 -9.75 -9.52
N ALA A 115 -31.16 -10.89 -10.23
CA ALA A 115 -31.43 -10.90 -11.66
C ALA A 115 -32.96 -10.88 -11.81
N ALA A 116 -33.43 -9.84 -12.50
CA ALA A 116 -34.82 -9.59 -12.85
C ALA A 116 -35.42 -10.69 -13.74
#